data_AF-A0A843K3A2-F1
#
_entry.id   AF-A0A843K3A2-F1
#
_cell.length_a   1.000
_cell.length_b   1.000
_cell.length_c   1.000
_cell.angle_alpha   90.00
_cell.angle_beta   90.00
_cell.angle_gamma   90.00
#
_symmetry.space_group_name_H-M   'P 1'
#
loop_
_entity.id
_entity.type
_entity.pdbx_description
1 polymer ?
#
loop_
_entity_poly.entity_id
_entity_poly.type
_entity_poly.pdbx_seq_one_letter_code
_entity_poly.pdbx_strand_id
1 'polypeptide(L)'
;MIRLTAIVSGKVQEVGYRARVVDIANAFGLKGMIENLKDGRVKIIAEGEDQKLKWFEFAVDIKNTLISVSSIVKTYSPATGDFENFGKLVTKGETDSRLDTAAVYLKEIVVSVNKMNDNLGGKMDTMIFRQDQMLDRQDQMLDKQDQMLDKQDQMLDKQDTTIGEIQALRTDLKGYMDMRFKRIEADLSELKDMKVALKEKGLI
;
A
#
# COMPACT_ATOMS: atom_id res chain seq x y z
N MET A 1 -53.18 26.53 -25.90
CA MET A 1 -51.98 26.43 -25.05
C MET A 1 -51.60 27.83 -24.60
N ILE A 2 -51.06 27.96 -23.39
CA ILE A 2 -50.57 29.24 -22.86
C ILE A 2 -49.06 29.14 -22.62
N ARG A 3 -48.41 30.30 -22.48
CA ARG A 3 -46.99 30.46 -22.16
C ARG A 3 -46.87 31.12 -20.79
N LEU A 4 -46.02 30.56 -19.94
CA LEU A 4 -45.54 31.14 -18.69
C LEU A 4 -44.12 31.67 -18.93
N THR A 5 -43.88 32.93 -18.58
CA THR A 5 -42.52 33.47 -18.41
C THR A 5 -42.31 33.76 -16.93
N ALA A 6 -41.30 33.15 -16.33
CA ALA A 6 -40.97 33.33 -14.91
C ALA A 6 -39.52 33.79 -14.73
N ILE A 7 -39.32 34.83 -13.94
CA ILE A 7 -38.01 35.32 -13.48
C ILE A 7 -37.84 34.92 -12.03
N VAL A 8 -36.89 34.04 -11.77
CA VAL A 8 -36.64 33.42 -10.48
C VAL A 8 -35.38 34.01 -9.86
N SER A 9 -35.47 34.42 -8.60
CA SER A 9 -34.36 34.95 -7.81
C SER A 9 -34.08 34.08 -6.59
N GLY A 10 -32.86 34.17 -6.05
CA GLY A 10 -32.42 33.44 -4.85
C GLY A 10 -31.11 32.69 -5.09
N LYS A 11 -30.87 31.62 -4.32
CA LYS A 11 -29.75 30.69 -4.53
C LYS A 11 -30.17 29.68 -5.59
N VAL A 12 -30.07 30.08 -6.86
CA VAL A 12 -30.62 29.34 -8.02
C VAL A 12 -29.63 29.11 -9.17
N GLN A 13 -28.41 29.66 -9.11
CA GLN A 13 -27.35 29.37 -10.08
C GLN A 13 -26.29 28.45 -9.48
N GLU A 14 -25.65 27.63 -10.31
CA GLU A 14 -24.58 26.69 -9.93
C GLU A 14 -24.96 25.61 -8.88
N VAL A 15 -26.24 25.55 -8.51
CA VAL A 15 -26.77 24.64 -7.47
C VAL A 15 -27.69 23.54 -8.03
N GLY A 16 -27.64 23.30 -9.34
CA GLY A 16 -28.46 22.27 -10.00
C GLY A 16 -29.93 22.65 -10.26
N TYR A 17 -30.36 23.87 -9.91
CA TYR A 17 -31.73 24.34 -10.11
C TYR A 17 -32.23 24.15 -11.56
N ARG A 18 -31.43 24.58 -12.56
CA ARG A 18 -31.83 24.44 -13.97
C ARG A 18 -32.08 23.00 -14.39
N ALA A 19 -31.25 22.06 -13.92
CA ALA A 19 -31.44 20.63 -14.21
C ALA A 19 -32.76 20.13 -13.61
N ARG A 20 -33.03 20.48 -12.35
CA ARG A 20 -34.26 20.10 -11.67
C ARG A 20 -35.51 20.67 -12.36
N VAL A 21 -35.47 21.92 -12.81
CA VAL A 21 -36.59 22.53 -13.53
C VAL A 21 -36.83 21.84 -14.89
N VAL A 22 -35.77 21.47 -15.61
CA VAL A 22 -35.88 20.70 -16.87
C VAL A 22 -36.56 19.36 -16.62
N ASP A 23 -36.16 18.62 -15.56
CA ASP A 23 -36.79 17.34 -15.20
C ASP A 23 -38.29 17.51 -14.92
N ILE A 24 -38.66 18.53 -14.14
CA ILE A 24 -40.06 18.82 -13.80
C ILE A 24 -40.86 19.20 -15.06
N ALA A 25 -40.30 20.05 -15.93
CA ALA A 25 -40.97 20.46 -17.17
C ALA A 25 -41.22 19.26 -18.09
N ASN A 26 -40.23 18.38 -18.25
CA ASN A 26 -40.34 17.16 -19.04
C ASN A 26 -41.37 16.18 -18.45
N ALA A 27 -41.40 16.02 -17.13
CA ALA A 27 -42.39 15.17 -16.45
C ALA A 27 -43.84 15.66 -16.68
N PHE A 28 -44.04 16.97 -16.80
CA PHE A 28 -45.34 17.55 -17.17
C PHE A 28 -45.59 17.62 -18.68
N GLY A 29 -44.63 17.22 -19.52
CA GLY A 29 -44.76 17.31 -20.99
C GLY A 29 -44.84 18.76 -21.50
N LEU A 30 -44.20 19.70 -20.80
CA LEU A 30 -44.11 21.09 -21.19
C LEU A 30 -42.97 21.31 -22.19
N LYS A 31 -43.05 22.38 -22.96
CA LYS A 31 -42.02 22.79 -23.93
C LYS A 31 -41.50 24.17 -23.57
N GLY A 32 -40.26 24.50 -23.90
CA GLY A 32 -39.72 25.80 -23.50
C GLY A 32 -38.22 25.82 -23.26
N MET A 33 -37.79 26.79 -22.46
CA MET A 33 -36.39 26.93 -22.13
C MET A 33 -36.14 27.49 -20.73
N ILE A 34 -34.94 27.26 -20.24
CA ILE A 34 -34.44 27.87 -19.02
C ILE A 34 -33.02 28.41 -19.24
N GLU A 35 -32.78 29.66 -18.83
CA GLU A 35 -31.49 30.34 -18.98
C GLU A 35 -31.04 30.99 -17.67
N ASN A 36 -29.73 31.00 -17.44
CA ASN A 36 -29.13 31.83 -16.40
C ASN A 36 -28.99 33.26 -16.93
N LEU A 37 -29.44 34.23 -16.14
CA LEU A 37 -29.20 35.65 -16.42
C LEU A 37 -27.90 36.10 -15.75
N LYS A 38 -27.26 37.13 -16.33
CA LYS A 38 -25.98 37.66 -15.83
C LYS A 38 -26.05 38.27 -14.42
N ASP A 39 -27.24 38.64 -13.97
CA ASP A 39 -27.49 39.24 -12.66
C ASP A 39 -27.76 38.21 -11.55
N GLY A 40 -27.54 36.92 -11.82
CA GLY A 40 -27.74 35.85 -10.85
C GLY A 40 -29.16 35.27 -10.84
N ARG A 41 -30.10 35.84 -11.59
CA ARG A 41 -31.47 35.31 -11.73
C ARG A 41 -31.55 34.20 -12.78
N VAL A 42 -32.67 33.50 -12.81
CA VAL A 42 -32.97 32.46 -13.81
C VAL A 42 -34.27 32.82 -14.52
N LYS A 43 -34.26 32.78 -15.84
CA LYS A 43 -35.47 32.95 -16.64
C LYS A 43 -35.96 31.59 -17.12
N ILE A 44 -37.26 31.36 -16.97
CA ILE A 44 -37.97 30.19 -17.42
C ILE A 44 -39.03 30.64 -18.42
N ILE A 45 -39.10 29.99 -19.58
CA ILE A 45 -40.21 30.08 -20.51
C ILE A 45 -40.77 28.67 -20.65
N ALA A 46 -42.06 28.50 -20.38
CA ALA A 46 -42.74 27.21 -20.48
C ALA A 46 -44.07 27.35 -21.23
N GLU A 47 -44.35 26.45 -22.16
CA GLU A 47 -45.57 26.38 -22.96
C GLU A 47 -46.26 25.04 -22.74
N GLY A 48 -47.59 25.07 -22.64
CA GLY A 48 -48.39 23.87 -22.46
C GLY A 48 -49.85 24.16 -22.11
N GLU A 49 -50.50 23.17 -21.52
CA GLU A 49 -51.84 23.29 -20.96
C GLU A 49 -51.81 24.12 -19.67
N ASP A 50 -52.85 24.93 -19.45
CA ASP A 50 -52.95 25.84 -18.29
C ASP A 50 -52.78 25.10 -16.95
N GLN A 51 -53.42 23.94 -16.81
CA GLN A 51 -53.36 23.15 -15.58
C GLN A 51 -51.95 22.62 -15.29
N LYS A 52 -51.25 22.11 -16.31
CA LYS A 52 -49.88 21.62 -16.20
C LYS A 52 -48.90 22.75 -15.88
N LEU A 53 -49.12 23.93 -16.47
CA LEU A 53 -48.29 25.11 -16.18
C LEU A 53 -48.48 25.62 -14.76
N LYS A 54 -49.70 25.59 -14.20
CA LYS A 54 -49.94 25.92 -12.80
C LYS A 54 -49.24 24.96 -11.83
N TRP A 55 -49.25 23.66 -12.13
CA TRP A 55 -48.51 22.68 -11.32
C TRP A 55 -47.00 22.86 -11.43
N PHE A 56 -46.51 23.10 -12.65
CA PHE A 56 -45.11 23.42 -12.88
C PHE A 56 -44.68 24.66 -12.11
N GLU A 57 -45.49 25.73 -12.14
CA GLU A 57 -45.22 26.97 -11.41
C GLU A 57 -45.02 26.73 -9.91
N PHE A 58 -45.86 25.90 -9.29
CA PHE A 58 -45.70 25.53 -7.89
C PHE A 58 -44.44 24.68 -7.66
N ALA A 59 -44.17 23.73 -8.56
CA ALA A 59 -43.05 22.80 -8.42
C ALA A 59 -41.66 23.46 -8.59
N VAL A 60 -41.59 24.62 -9.26
CA VAL A 60 -40.32 25.35 -9.44
C VAL A 60 -39.96 26.24 -8.24
N ASP A 61 -40.85 26.47 -7.27
CA ASP A 61 -40.51 27.11 -5.99
C ASP A 61 -39.79 26.11 -5.04
N ILE A 62 -38.53 25.83 -5.37
CA ILE A 62 -37.73 24.81 -4.69
C ILE A 62 -37.00 25.43 -3.48
N LYS A 63 -37.19 24.80 -2.32
CA LYS A 63 -36.46 25.14 -1.09
C LYS A 63 -35.85 23.89 -0.46
N ASN A 64 -34.52 23.80 -0.50
CA ASN A 64 -33.71 22.78 0.15
C ASN A 64 -32.32 23.35 0.49
N THR A 65 -31.41 22.49 0.97
CA THR A 65 -30.06 22.89 1.42
C THR A 65 -29.21 23.56 0.33
N LEU A 66 -29.39 23.14 -0.93
CA LEU A 66 -28.59 23.61 -2.06
C LEU A 66 -29.30 24.73 -2.83
N ILE A 67 -30.62 24.60 -3.02
CA ILE A 67 -31.46 25.49 -3.82
C ILE A 67 -32.40 26.24 -2.88
N SER A 68 -32.44 27.57 -2.98
CA SER A 68 -33.38 28.39 -2.23
C SER A 68 -33.96 29.48 -3.11
N VAL A 69 -35.18 29.27 -3.61
CA VAL A 69 -35.93 30.29 -4.34
C VAL A 69 -36.46 31.33 -3.35
N SER A 70 -36.14 32.60 -3.61
CA SER A 70 -36.59 33.73 -2.80
C SER A 70 -37.79 34.45 -3.41
N SER A 71 -37.86 34.55 -4.74
CA SER A 71 -38.99 35.16 -5.43
C SER A 71 -39.15 34.63 -6.86
N ILE A 72 -40.39 34.63 -7.33
CA ILE A 72 -40.76 34.29 -8.71
C ILE A 72 -41.67 35.39 -9.23
N VAL A 73 -41.22 36.13 -10.25
CA VAL A 73 -42.03 37.10 -10.99
C VAL A 73 -42.52 36.42 -12.26
N LYS A 74 -43.84 36.32 -12.44
CA LYS A 74 -44.45 35.54 -13.52
C LYS A 74 -45.38 36.37 -14.40
N THR A 75 -45.40 36.05 -15.69
CA THR A 75 -46.33 36.60 -16.68
C THR A 75 -46.85 35.50 -17.58
N TYR A 76 -48.12 35.62 -17.98
CA TYR A 76 -48.80 34.67 -18.87
C TYR A 76 -49.08 35.33 -20.23
N SER A 77 -48.92 34.58 -21.32
CA SER A 77 -49.24 35.01 -22.67
C SER A 77 -49.75 33.85 -23.52
N PRO A 78 -50.26 34.08 -24.74
CA PRO A 78 -50.48 33.00 -25.71
C PRO A 78 -49.17 32.24 -25.97
N ALA A 79 -49.26 30.92 -26.16
CA ALA A 79 -48.13 30.12 -26.63
C ALA A 79 -47.79 30.49 -28.07
N THR A 80 -46.50 30.54 -28.41
CA THR A 80 -46.07 30.79 -29.79
C THR A 80 -45.86 29.50 -30.57
N GLY A 81 -45.59 28.39 -29.89
CA GLY A 81 -45.25 27.12 -30.53
C GLY A 81 -43.80 27.02 -31.01
N ASP A 82 -42.92 27.94 -30.59
CA ASP A 82 -41.51 27.98 -31.04
C ASP A 82 -40.63 26.86 -30.47
N PHE A 83 -41.16 26.07 -29.53
CA PHE A 83 -40.39 25.07 -28.80
C PHE A 83 -40.86 23.66 -29.17
N GLU A 84 -39.92 22.80 -29.55
CA GLU A 84 -40.18 21.37 -29.74
C GLU A 84 -40.07 20.58 -28.43
N ASN A 85 -39.09 20.96 -27.59
CA ASN A 85 -38.75 20.32 -26.31
C ASN A 85 -38.51 21.38 -25.22
N PHE A 86 -38.35 20.94 -23.97
CA PHE A 86 -37.88 21.80 -22.88
C PHE A 86 -36.36 21.69 -22.71
N GLY A 87 -35.65 22.79 -22.93
CA GLY A 87 -34.18 22.79 -22.98
C GLY A 87 -33.50 23.78 -22.04
N LYS A 88 -32.23 23.49 -21.71
CA LYS A 88 -31.36 24.44 -21.03
C LYS A 88 -30.64 25.30 -22.06
N LEU A 89 -30.79 26.62 -22.00
CA LEU A 89 -30.02 27.55 -22.80
C LEU A 89 -28.75 27.97 -22.05
N VAL A 90 -27.61 27.84 -22.73
CA VAL A 90 -26.29 28.20 -22.19
C VAL A 90 -25.88 29.53 -22.81
N THR A 91 -25.60 30.53 -21.96
CA THR A 91 -25.15 31.84 -22.46
C THR A 91 -23.71 31.75 -22.94
N LYS A 92 -23.38 32.52 -23.99
CA LYS A 92 -22.00 32.61 -24.51
C LYS A 92 -21.03 33.02 -23.39
N GLY A 93 -19.99 32.21 -23.16
CA GLY A 93 -18.99 32.39 -22.10
C GLY A 93 -19.26 31.62 -20.79
N GLU A 94 -20.48 31.12 -20.56
CA GLU A 94 -20.79 30.32 -19.35
C GLU A 94 -19.94 29.04 -19.29
N THR A 95 -19.78 28.37 -20.42
CA THR A 95 -18.94 27.15 -20.52
C THR A 95 -17.46 27.48 -20.32
N ASP A 96 -16.98 28.58 -20.90
CA ASP A 96 -15.57 28.99 -20.82
C ASP A 96 -15.16 29.24 -19.37
N SER A 97 -15.97 29.99 -18.61
CA SER A 97 -15.70 30.23 -17.18
C SER A 97 -15.67 28.94 -16.34
N ARG A 98 -16.50 27.95 -16.68
CA ARG A 98 -16.49 26.63 -16.02
C ARG A 98 -15.25 25.83 -16.38
N LEU A 99 -14.79 25.91 -17.63
CA LEU A 99 -13.58 25.25 -18.09
C LEU A 99 -12.32 25.87 -17.47
N ASP A 100 -12.27 27.20 -17.35
CA ASP A 100 -11.17 27.89 -16.66
C ASP A 100 -11.08 27.45 -15.20
N THR A 101 -12.22 27.41 -14.50
CA THR A 101 -12.29 26.94 -13.11
C THR A 101 -11.83 25.48 -12.99
N ALA A 102 -12.28 24.61 -13.92
CA ALA A 102 -11.86 23.22 -13.96
C ALA A 102 -10.35 23.08 -14.23
N ALA A 103 -9.77 23.91 -15.09
CA ALA A 103 -8.34 23.93 -15.37
C ALA A 103 -7.51 24.29 -14.12
N VAL A 104 -7.99 25.23 -13.28
CA VAL A 104 -7.34 25.54 -12.00
C VAL A 104 -7.34 24.33 -11.07
N TYR A 105 -8.48 23.68 -10.86
CA TYR A 105 -8.55 22.48 -10.02
C TYR A 105 -7.68 21.34 -10.54
N LEU A 106 -7.65 21.12 -11.86
CA LEU A 106 -6.79 20.11 -12.46
C LEU A 106 -5.30 20.42 -12.22
N LYS A 107 -4.90 21.68 -12.33
CA LYS A 107 -3.52 22.11 -12.02
C LYS A 107 -3.15 21.82 -10.56
N GLU A 108 -4.04 22.11 -9.61
CA GLU A 108 -3.82 21.84 -8.19
C GLU A 108 -3.66 20.33 -7.90
N ILE A 109 -4.48 19.50 -8.55
CA ILE A 109 -4.38 18.04 -8.46
C ILE A 109 -3.02 17.58 -8.97
N VAL A 110 -2.60 18.01 -10.16
CA VAL A 110 -1.31 17.63 -10.77
C VAL A 110 -0.15 18.02 -9.84
N VAL A 111 -0.15 19.23 -9.31
CA VAL A 111 0.90 19.68 -8.36
C VAL A 111 0.92 18.82 -7.10
N SER A 112 -0.25 18.48 -6.56
CA SER A 112 -0.36 17.66 -5.35
C SER A 112 0.13 16.23 -5.59
N VAL A 113 -0.21 15.63 -6.73
CA VAL A 113 0.24 14.30 -7.14
C VAL A 113 1.75 14.25 -7.32
N ASN A 114 2.34 15.24 -8.00
CA ASN A 114 3.79 15.30 -8.19
C ASN A 114 4.53 15.38 -6.84
N LYS A 115 4.07 16.24 -5.92
CA LYS A 115 4.65 16.32 -4.57
C LYS A 115 4.56 15.01 -3.79
N MET A 116 3.43 14.29 -3.91
CA MET A 116 3.30 12.97 -3.29
C MET A 116 4.27 11.96 -3.92
N ASN A 117 4.40 11.98 -5.24
CA ASN A 117 5.30 11.09 -5.97
C ASN A 117 6.76 11.33 -5.57
N ASP A 118 7.19 12.59 -5.48
CA ASP A 118 8.54 12.96 -5.03
C ASP A 118 8.80 12.51 -3.58
N ASN A 119 7.80 12.68 -2.69
CA ASN A 119 7.92 12.23 -1.30
C ASN A 119 8.05 10.71 -1.19
N LEU A 120 7.25 9.97 -1.96
CA LEU A 120 7.28 8.51 -2.00
C LEU A 120 8.61 8.02 -2.59
N GLY A 121 9.09 8.64 -3.67
CA GLY A 121 10.40 8.36 -4.26
C GLY A 121 11.52 8.48 -3.22
N GLY A 122 11.61 9.63 -2.54
CA GLY A 122 12.66 9.83 -1.52
C GLY A 122 12.58 8.85 -0.33
N LYS A 123 11.37 8.44 0.08
CA LYS A 123 11.19 7.40 1.11
C LYS A 123 11.62 6.02 0.61
N MET A 124 11.33 5.71 -0.65
CA MET A 124 11.74 4.45 -1.28
C MET A 124 13.26 4.37 -1.40
N ASP A 125 13.92 5.45 -1.84
CA ASP A 125 15.39 5.54 -1.89
C ASP A 125 16.01 5.31 -0.50
N THR A 126 15.44 5.94 0.54
CA THR A 126 15.88 5.74 1.93
C THR A 126 15.71 4.29 2.39
N MET A 127 14.62 3.63 1.98
CA MET A 127 14.35 2.24 2.33
C MET A 127 15.32 1.28 1.62
N ILE A 128 15.58 1.51 0.33
CA ILE A 128 16.54 0.73 -0.46
C ILE A 128 17.93 0.86 0.18
N PHE A 129 18.37 2.08 0.47
CA PHE A 129 19.66 2.32 1.10
C PHE A 129 19.79 1.63 2.48
N ARG A 130 18.71 1.57 3.26
CA ARG A 130 18.71 0.82 4.54
C ARG A 130 18.76 -0.68 4.32
N GLN A 131 18.11 -1.21 3.27
CA GLN A 131 18.22 -2.63 2.92
C GLN A 131 19.62 -2.98 2.50
N ASP A 132 20.27 -2.17 1.66
CA ASP A 132 21.66 -2.38 1.23
C ASP A 132 22.60 -2.46 2.45
N GLN A 133 22.48 -1.54 3.42
CA GLN A 133 23.26 -1.61 4.66
C GLN A 133 22.97 -2.86 5.50
N MET A 134 21.74 -3.38 5.48
CA MET A 134 21.42 -4.62 6.19
C MET A 134 22.01 -5.84 5.50
N LEU A 135 22.03 -5.85 4.16
CA LEU A 135 22.68 -6.90 3.37
C LEU A 135 24.19 -6.92 3.63
N ASP A 136 24.86 -5.75 3.57
CA ASP A 136 26.29 -5.64 3.88
C ASP A 136 26.63 -6.18 5.29
N ARG A 137 25.75 -5.93 6.27
CA ARG A 137 25.92 -6.45 7.64
C ARG A 137 25.70 -7.96 7.73
N GLN A 138 24.79 -8.52 6.93
CA GLN A 138 24.58 -9.96 6.87
C GLN A 138 25.79 -10.64 6.22
N ASP A 139 26.33 -10.09 5.14
CA ASP A 139 27.54 -10.60 4.49
C ASP A 139 28.72 -10.61 5.46
N GLN A 140 28.94 -9.52 6.21
CA GLN A 140 29.97 -9.48 7.25
C GLN A 140 29.74 -10.50 8.38
N MET A 141 28.50 -10.87 8.67
CA MET A 141 28.18 -11.87 9.67
C MET A 141 28.48 -13.28 9.16
N LEU A 142 28.16 -13.56 7.89
CA LEU A 142 28.48 -14.81 7.21
C LEU A 142 29.99 -15.02 7.14
N ASP A 143 30.76 -14.00 6.73
CA ASP A 143 32.23 -14.06 6.71
C ASP A 143 32.82 -14.42 8.09
N LYS A 144 32.24 -13.88 9.17
CA LYS A 144 32.67 -14.18 10.54
C LYS A 144 32.28 -15.60 10.97
N GLN A 145 31.15 -16.11 10.50
CA GLN A 145 30.76 -17.49 10.76
C GLN A 145 31.70 -18.46 10.04
N ASP A 146 32.04 -18.19 8.78
CA ASP A 146 33.00 -18.99 8.00
C ASP A 146 34.38 -19.03 8.69
N GLN A 147 34.89 -17.88 9.13
CA GLN A 147 36.15 -17.82 9.91
C GLN A 147 36.08 -18.58 11.23
N MET A 148 34.90 -18.68 11.85
CA MET A 148 34.71 -19.45 13.08
C MET A 148 34.72 -20.95 12.80
N LEU A 149 34.08 -21.38 11.72
CA LEU A 149 34.08 -22.77 11.26
C LEU A 149 35.50 -23.22 10.94
N ASP A 150 36.27 -22.43 10.18
CA ASP A 150 37.68 -22.72 9.87
C ASP A 150 38.53 -22.93 11.13
N LYS A 151 38.28 -22.12 12.17
CA LYS A 151 38.99 -22.25 13.46
C LYS A 151 38.57 -23.50 14.24
N GLN A 152 37.31 -23.90 14.14
CA GLN A 152 36.82 -25.14 14.75
C GLN A 152 37.45 -26.34 14.05
N ASP A 153 37.50 -26.35 12.72
CA ASP A 153 38.14 -27.42 11.94
C ASP A 153 39.63 -27.55 12.30
N GLN A 154 40.38 -26.44 12.35
CA GLN A 154 41.77 -26.45 12.80
C GLN A 154 41.95 -26.96 14.24
N MET A 155 40.96 -26.74 15.11
CA MET A 155 40.99 -27.25 16.48
C MET A 155 40.75 -28.76 16.52
N LEU A 156 39.81 -29.25 15.70
CA LEU A 156 39.54 -30.68 15.54
C LEU A 156 40.78 -31.41 15.01
N ASP A 157 41.43 -30.89 13.97
CA ASP A 157 42.67 -31.47 13.42
C ASP A 157 43.78 -31.60 14.48
N LYS A 158 43.92 -30.57 15.33
CA LYS A 158 44.88 -30.60 16.45
C LYS A 158 44.50 -31.61 17.51
N GLN A 159 43.21 -31.75 17.82
CA GLN A 159 42.72 -32.77 18.74
C GLN A 159 42.97 -34.18 18.20
N ASP A 160 42.70 -34.43 16.92
CA ASP A 160 42.96 -35.71 16.26
C ASP A 160 44.46 -36.05 16.30
N THR A 161 45.31 -35.07 16.03
CA THR A 161 46.78 -35.24 16.17
C THR A 161 47.17 -35.61 17.60
N THR A 162 46.65 -34.89 18.60
CA THR A 162 46.93 -35.14 20.01
C THR A 162 46.45 -36.53 20.44
N ILE A 163 45.25 -36.94 19.99
CA ILE A 163 44.70 -38.27 20.25
C ILE A 163 45.60 -39.35 19.64
N GLY A 164 46.07 -39.14 18.41
CA GLY A 164 47.01 -40.04 17.74
C GLY A 164 48.31 -40.22 18.53
N GLU A 165 48.90 -39.13 19.01
CA GLU A 165 50.11 -39.17 19.85
C GLU A 165 49.89 -39.93 21.16
N ILE A 166 48.75 -39.69 21.84
CA ILE A 166 48.38 -40.42 23.06
C ILE A 166 48.22 -41.92 22.79
N GLN A 167 47.58 -42.29 21.68
CA GLN A 167 47.43 -43.70 21.27
C GLN A 167 48.79 -44.36 20.97
N ALA A 168 49.70 -43.64 20.30
CA ALA A 168 51.06 -44.12 20.04
C ALA A 168 51.84 -44.34 21.34
N LEU A 169 51.87 -43.35 22.23
CA LEU A 169 52.51 -43.46 23.55
C LEU A 169 51.95 -44.62 24.38
N ARG A 170 50.62 -44.82 24.36
CA ARG A 170 49.98 -45.94 25.05
C ARG A 170 50.42 -47.29 24.47
N THR A 171 50.58 -47.36 23.15
CA THR A 171 51.05 -48.58 22.45
C THR A 171 52.50 -48.89 22.81
N ASP A 172 53.37 -47.88 22.77
CA ASP A 172 54.79 -48.01 23.15
C ASP A 172 54.95 -48.43 24.61
N LEU A 173 54.21 -47.80 25.53
CA LEU A 173 54.24 -48.15 26.95
C LEU A 173 53.76 -49.59 27.19
N LYS A 174 52.69 -50.01 26.51
CA LYS A 174 52.20 -51.39 26.59
C LYS A 174 53.28 -52.37 26.12
N GLY A 175 53.91 -52.10 24.97
CA GLY A 175 54.99 -52.93 24.44
C GLY A 175 56.18 -53.03 25.39
N TYR A 176 56.62 -51.90 25.96
CA TYR A 176 57.68 -51.86 26.96
C TYR A 176 57.34 -52.69 28.21
N MET A 177 56.11 -52.53 28.73
CA MET A 177 55.64 -53.28 29.89
C MET A 177 55.56 -54.78 29.62
N ASP A 178 55.05 -55.19 28.47
CA ASP A 178 54.98 -56.61 28.07
C ASP A 178 56.38 -57.23 27.98
N MET A 179 57.36 -56.51 27.41
CA MET A 179 58.77 -56.96 27.39
C MET A 179 59.35 -57.08 28.79
N ARG A 180 59.10 -56.09 29.66
CA ARG A 180 59.60 -56.10 31.04
C ARG A 180 58.97 -57.24 31.84
N PHE A 181 57.67 -57.48 31.69
CA PHE A 181 56.97 -58.60 32.34
C PHE A 181 57.52 -59.94 31.89
N LYS A 182 57.70 -60.16 30.58
CA LYS A 182 58.32 -61.41 30.07
C LYS A 182 59.70 -61.67 30.67
N ARG A 183 60.52 -60.61 30.80
CA ARG A 183 61.84 -60.73 31.43
C ARG A 183 61.73 -61.10 32.91
N ILE A 184 60.86 -60.43 33.66
CA ILE A 184 60.61 -60.74 35.08
C ILE A 184 60.07 -62.16 35.25
N GLU A 185 59.16 -62.60 34.38
CA GLU A 185 58.61 -63.96 34.40
C GLU A 185 59.68 -65.02 34.12
N ALA A 186 60.58 -64.76 33.16
CA ALA A 186 61.72 -65.62 32.88
C ALA A 186 62.68 -65.70 34.08
N ASP A 187 63.10 -64.56 34.62
CA ASP A 187 63.96 -64.47 35.80
C ASP A 187 63.32 -65.22 37.00
N LEU A 188 62.01 -65.10 37.20
CA LEU A 188 61.27 -65.82 38.25
C LEU A 188 61.21 -67.33 38.00
N SER A 189 61.14 -67.77 36.74
CA SER A 189 61.17 -69.20 36.40
C SER A 189 62.54 -69.80 36.73
N GLU A 190 63.62 -69.13 36.33
CA GLU A 190 64.98 -69.56 36.65
C GLU A 190 65.21 -69.67 38.16
N LEU A 191 64.74 -68.68 38.93
CA LEU A 191 64.81 -68.71 40.40
C LEU A 191 64.01 -69.87 41.01
N LYS A 192 62.84 -70.22 40.43
CA LYS A 192 62.07 -71.39 40.86
C LYS A 192 62.82 -72.68 40.59
N ASP A 193 63.41 -72.83 39.41
CA ASP A 193 64.17 -74.02 39.02
C ASP A 193 65.41 -74.19 39.91
N MET A 194 66.14 -73.10 40.17
CA MET A 194 67.26 -73.09 41.12
C MET A 194 66.81 -73.53 42.52
N LYS A 195 65.65 -73.06 42.99
CA LYS A 195 65.11 -73.43 44.30
C LYS A 195 64.75 -74.91 44.37
N VAL A 196 64.19 -75.49 43.30
CA VAL A 196 63.91 -76.94 43.22
C VAL A 196 65.21 -77.74 43.28
N ALA A 197 66.20 -77.38 42.47
CA ALA A 197 67.49 -78.07 42.45
C ALA A 197 68.23 -78.02 43.80
N LEU A 198 68.12 -76.90 44.53
CA LEU A 198 68.68 -76.78 45.88
C LEU A 198 67.95 -77.66 46.90
N LYS A 199 66.61 -77.80 46.79
CA LYS A 199 65.83 -78.73 47.62
C LYS A 199 66.19 -80.20 47.35
N GLU A 200 66.34 -80.59 46.08
CA GLU A 200 66.75 -81.96 45.71
C GLU A 200 68.14 -82.32 46.26
N LYS A 201 69.02 -81.33 46.41
CA LYS A 201 70.35 -81.47 47.02
C LYS A 201 70.35 -81.38 48.55
N GLY A 202 69.20 -81.15 49.19
CA GLY A 202 69.07 -81.05 50.66
C GLY A 202 69.74 -79.81 51.28
N LEU A 203 69.99 -78.76 50.48
CA LEU A 203 70.66 -77.53 50.93
C LEU A 203 69.71 -76.50 51.54
N ILE A 204 68.41 -76.64 51.28
CA ILE A 204 67.27 -75.87 51.83
C ILE A 204 66.00 -76.72 51.80
#